data_AF-A0A1V2GXF3-F1
#
_entry.id   AF-A0A1V2GXF3-F1
#
_cell.length_a   1.000
_cell.length_b   1.000
_cell.length_c   1.000
_cell.angle_alpha   90.00
_cell.angle_beta   90.00
_cell.angle_gamma   90.00
#
_symmetry.space_group_name_H-M   'P 1'
#
loop_
_entity.id
_entity.type
_entity.pdbx_description
1 polymer ?
#
loop_
_entity_poly.entity_id
_entity_poly.type
_entity_poly.pdbx_seq_one_letter_code
_entity_poly.pdbx_strand_id
1 'polypeptide(L)'
;MGGDALTPSDLLNLCAQSGITLWLQDGRVKLQAEAPPPADLLQELRTRRAEITAFLEHCDAVDAAEAEAIREHFAAPSGPGPPSSDPLKDGLRKGFWAHRHIHRN
;
A
#
# COMPACT_ATOMS: atom_id res chain seq x y z
N MET A 1 -21.78 -13.30 -29.58
CA MET A 1 -20.99 -12.11 -29.20
C MET A 1 -21.14 -11.94 -27.70
N GLY A 2 -20.14 -12.35 -26.93
CA GLY A 2 -20.14 -12.12 -25.48
C GLY A 2 -19.80 -10.67 -25.24
N GLY A 3 -20.80 -9.85 -24.90
CA GLY A 3 -20.51 -8.57 -24.29
C GLY A 3 -20.06 -8.87 -22.87
N ASP A 4 -18.76 -8.82 -22.61
CA ASP A 4 -18.24 -8.96 -21.26
C ASP A 4 -18.94 -7.92 -20.38
N ALA A 5 -19.78 -8.42 -19.47
CA ALA A 5 -20.40 -7.57 -18.48
C ALA A 5 -19.28 -6.92 -17.67
N LEU A 6 -19.25 -5.58 -17.62
CA LEU A 6 -18.27 -4.83 -16.84
C LEU A 6 -18.18 -5.42 -15.42
N THR A 7 -17.00 -5.71 -14.92
CA THR A 7 -16.87 -6.20 -13.55
C THR A 7 -17.02 -5.05 -12.56
N PRO A 8 -17.32 -5.31 -11.26
CA PRO A 8 -17.34 -4.27 -10.24
C PRO A 8 -16.01 -3.48 -10.16
N SER A 9 -14.88 -4.16 -10.41
CA SER A 9 -13.56 -3.53 -10.49
C SER A 9 -13.44 -2.56 -11.67
N ASP A 10 -13.95 -2.94 -12.85
CA ASP A 10 -13.94 -2.06 -14.02
C ASP A 10 -14.78 -0.80 -13.79
N LEU A 11 -15.92 -0.96 -13.11
CA LEU A 11 -16.81 0.16 -12.78
C LEU A 11 -16.18 1.13 -11.79
N LEU A 12 -15.44 0.63 -10.78
CA LEU A 12 -14.67 1.47 -9.86
C LEU A 12 -13.54 2.21 -10.58
N ASN A 13 -12.85 1.54 -11.51
CA ASN A 13 -11.82 2.18 -12.34
C ASN A 13 -12.39 3.31 -13.21
N LEU A 14 -13.56 3.09 -13.82
CA LEU A 14 -14.24 4.13 -14.60
C LEU A 14 -14.67 5.32 -13.73
N CYS A 15 -15.11 5.05 -12.50
CA CYS A 15 -15.42 6.10 -11.53
C CYS A 15 -14.17 6.92 -11.19
N ALA A 16 -13.06 6.26 -10.86
CA ALA A 16 -11.80 6.93 -10.54
C ALA A 16 -11.28 7.79 -11.70
N GLN A 17 -11.34 7.28 -12.94
CA GLN A 17 -10.98 8.04 -14.15
C GLN A 17 -11.86 9.27 -14.36
N SER A 18 -13.11 9.22 -13.89
CA SER A 18 -14.07 10.33 -13.95
C SER A 18 -13.97 11.27 -12.75
N GLY A 19 -12.97 11.11 -11.87
CA GLY A 19 -12.81 11.91 -10.65
C GLY A 19 -13.84 11.58 -9.56
N ILE A 20 -14.41 10.38 -9.59
CA ILE A 20 -15.39 9.89 -8.63
C ILE A 20 -14.71 8.90 -7.69
N THR A 21 -14.76 9.19 -6.41
CA THR A 21 -14.27 8.31 -5.35
C THR A 21 -15.47 7.61 -4.69
N LEU A 22 -15.38 6.29 -4.54
CA LEU A 22 -16.37 5.45 -3.89
C LEU A 22 -15.74 4.75 -2.69
N TRP A 23 -16.42 4.75 -1.55
CA TRP A 23 -15.97 4.03 -0.36
C TRP A 23 -17.15 3.56 0.48
N LEU A 24 -16.91 2.63 1.40
CA LEU A 24 -17.91 2.20 2.37
C LEU A 24 -17.85 3.04 3.64
N GLN A 25 -19.02 3.45 4.11
CA GLN A 25 -19.19 4.07 5.41
C GLN A 25 -20.50 3.58 6.03
N ASP A 26 -20.42 2.98 7.22
CA ASP A 26 -21.57 2.43 7.95
C ASP A 26 -22.44 1.46 7.11
N GLY A 27 -21.78 0.59 6.31
CA GLY A 27 -22.45 -0.37 5.43
C GLY A 27 -23.17 0.27 4.23
N ARG A 28 -22.83 1.52 3.90
CA ARG A 28 -23.39 2.26 2.76
C ARG A 28 -22.29 2.77 1.86
N VAL A 29 -22.48 2.58 0.55
CA VAL A 29 -21.60 3.17 -0.47
C VAL A 29 -21.78 4.68 -0.45
N LYS A 30 -20.68 5.39 -0.21
CA LYS A 30 -20.56 6.84 -0.33
C LYS A 30 -19.86 7.19 -1.63
N LEU A 31 -20.22 8.35 -2.17
CA LEU A 31 -19.69 8.88 -3.41
C LEU A 31 -19.24 10.32 -3.16
N GLN A 32 -18.02 10.63 -3.61
CA GLN A 32 -17.51 11.99 -3.76
C GLN A 32 -17.07 12.18 -5.19
N ALA A 33 -17.36 13.34 -5.75
CA ALA A 33 -16.91 13.70 -7.09
C ALA A 33 -16.57 15.19 -7.12
N GLU A 34 -15.54 15.56 -7.88
CA GLU A 34 -15.16 16.97 -8.07
C GLU A 34 -16.15 17.70 -9.00
N ALA A 35 -16.78 16.97 -9.91
CA ALA A 35 -17.80 17.44 -10.82
C ALA A 35 -19.05 16.55 -10.75
N PRO A 36 -20.22 17.03 -11.20
CA PRO A 36 -21.43 16.21 -11.25
C PRO A 36 -21.16 14.92 -12.05
N PRO A 37 -21.36 13.73 -11.46
CA PRO A 37 -21.08 12.48 -12.15
C PRO A 37 -22.06 12.27 -13.32
N PRO A 38 -21.63 11.60 -14.41
CA PRO A 38 -22.50 11.27 -15.53
C PRO A 38 -23.74 10.50 -15.08
N ALA A 39 -24.91 10.85 -15.62
CA ALA A 39 -26.18 10.22 -15.23
C ALA A 39 -26.18 8.71 -15.51
N ASP A 40 -25.60 8.29 -16.63
CA ASP A 40 -25.49 6.88 -17.02
C ASP A 40 -24.64 6.09 -16.00
N LEU A 41 -23.54 6.68 -15.54
CA LEU A 41 -22.66 6.07 -14.54
C LEU A 41 -23.35 5.97 -13.17
N LEU A 42 -24.06 7.03 -12.75
CA LEU A 42 -24.87 6.99 -11.54
C LEU A 42 -25.96 5.91 -11.60
N GLN A 43 -26.60 5.74 -12.76
CA GLN A 43 -27.62 4.72 -12.95
C GLN A 43 -27.02 3.33 -12.82
N GLU A 44 -25.87 3.08 -13.46
CA GLU A 44 -25.15 1.82 -13.39
C GLU A 44 -24.73 1.47 -11.94
N LEU A 45 -24.18 2.45 -11.21
CA LEU A 45 -23.84 2.31 -9.79
C LEU A 45 -25.05 1.96 -8.92
N ARG A 46 -26.23 2.48 -9.26
CA ARG A 46 -27.48 2.19 -8.52
C ARG A 46 -28.02 0.81 -8.86
N THR A 47 -27.99 0.41 -10.13
CA THR A 47 -28.39 -0.92 -10.59
C THR A 47 -27.56 -2.00 -9.91
N ARG A 48 -26.24 -1.77 -9.80
CA ARG A 48 -25.27 -2.76 -9.32
C ARG A 48 -24.76 -2.47 -7.92
N ARG A 49 -25.54 -1.73 -7.13
CA ARG A 49 -25.15 -1.29 -5.78
C ARG A 49 -24.76 -2.46 -4.88
N ALA A 50 -25.52 -3.56 -4.92
CA ALA A 50 -25.25 -4.73 -4.10
C ALA A 50 -23.89 -5.38 -4.43
N GLU A 51 -23.58 -5.52 -5.72
CA GLU A 51 -22.30 -6.07 -6.19
C GLU A 51 -21.13 -5.17 -5.78
N ILE A 52 -21.27 -3.85 -5.95
CA ILE A 52 -20.24 -2.87 -5.57
C ILE A 52 -20.03 -2.87 -4.06
N THR A 53 -21.11 -2.95 -3.27
CA THR A 53 -21.02 -3.00 -1.81
C THR A 53 -20.25 -4.25 -1.38
N ALA A 54 -20.63 -5.42 -1.89
CA ALA A 54 -19.94 -6.67 -1.57
C ALA A 54 -18.47 -6.67 -2.00
N PHE A 55 -18.15 -6.06 -3.14
CA PHE A 55 -16.78 -5.92 -3.60
C PHE A 55 -15.95 -5.01 -2.68
N LEU A 56 -16.49 -3.84 -2.32
CA LEU A 56 -15.82 -2.93 -1.39
C LEU A 56 -15.66 -3.55 0.01
N GLU A 57 -16.65 -4.31 0.50
CA GLU A 57 -16.55 -5.03 1.78
C GLU A 57 -15.44 -6.09 1.73
N HIS A 58 -15.30 -6.77 0.59
CA HIS A 58 -14.24 -7.74 0.38
C HIS A 58 -12.87 -7.09 0.35
N CYS A 59 -12.71 -5.97 -0.35
CA CYS A 59 -11.46 -5.20 -0.39
C CYS A 59 -11.06 -4.73 1.02
N ASP A 60 -11.98 -4.13 1.78
CA ASP A 60 -11.70 -3.67 3.15
C ASP A 60 -11.28 -4.83 4.07
N ALA A 61 -11.88 -6.02 3.91
CA ALA A 61 -11.54 -7.19 4.70
C ALA A 61 -10.15 -7.76 4.36
N VAL A 62 -9.76 -7.76 3.09
CA VAL A 62 -8.43 -8.21 2.63
C VAL A 62 -7.36 -7.24 3.13
N ASP A 63 -7.56 -5.93 2.98
CA ASP A 63 -6.62 -4.90 3.43
C ASP A 63 -6.42 -4.96 4.96
N ALA A 64 -7.49 -5.20 5.72
CA ALA A 64 -7.41 -5.37 7.17
C ALA A 64 -6.54 -6.57 7.56
N ALA A 65 -6.70 -7.70 6.86
CA ALA A 65 -5.90 -8.91 7.11
C ALA A 65 -4.42 -8.72 6.74
N GLU A 66 -4.12 -8.03 5.63
CA GLU A 66 -2.73 -7.72 5.27
C GLU A 66 -2.07 -6.75 6.25
N ALA A 67 -2.81 -5.72 6.71
CA ALA A 67 -2.31 -4.79 7.71
C ALA A 67 -2.01 -5.47 9.06
N GLU A 68 -2.81 -6.47 9.46
CA GLU A 68 -2.58 -7.27 10.67
C GLU A 68 -1.33 -8.14 10.53
N ALA A 69 -1.15 -8.83 9.40
CA ALA A 69 0.05 -9.63 9.13
C ALA A 69 1.34 -8.80 9.16
N ILE A 70 1.31 -7.57 8.61
CA ILE A 70 2.45 -6.64 8.67
C ILE A 70 2.72 -6.24 10.13
N ARG A 71 1.70 -5.90 10.90
CA ARG A 71 1.87 -5.54 12.32
C ARG A 71 2.50 -6.68 13.11
N GLU A 72 2.04 -7.91 12.94
CA GLU A 72 2.63 -9.08 13.61
C GLU A 72 4.09 -9.30 13.21
N HIS A 73 4.42 -9.13 11.92
CA HIS A 73 5.79 -9.26 11.43
C HIS A 73 6.76 -8.24 12.06
N PHE A 74 6.31 -7.01 12.28
CA PHE A 74 7.13 -5.94 12.86
C PHE A 74 6.99 -5.79 14.39
N ALA A 75 6.03 -6.47 15.03
CA ALA A 75 5.81 -6.43 16.48
C ALA A 75 6.66 -7.43 17.28
N ALA A 76 7.57 -8.16 16.64
CA ALA A 76 8.51 -9.02 17.35
C ALA A 76 9.31 -8.17 18.37
N PRO A 77 9.37 -8.56 19.66
CA PRO A 77 10.20 -7.87 20.62
C PRO A 77 11.63 -7.91 20.10
N SER A 78 12.25 -6.73 19.99
CA SER A 78 13.66 -6.58 19.71
C SER A 78 14.43 -7.56 20.60
N GLY A 79 14.87 -8.67 20.02
CA GLY A 79 15.76 -9.61 20.71
C GLY A 79 17.01 -8.87 21.20
N PRO A 80 17.82 -9.49 22.07
CA PRO A 80 19.06 -8.86 22.53
C PRO A 80 19.83 -8.37 21.30
N GLY A 81 20.11 -7.06 21.29
CA GLY A 81 20.65 -6.38 20.12
C GLY A 81 21.89 -7.08 19.56
N PRO A 82 22.22 -6.84 18.28
CA PRO A 82 23.37 -7.48 17.63
C PRO A 82 24.62 -7.31 18.51
N PRO A 83 25.45 -8.36 18.68
CA PRO A 83 26.69 -8.22 19.44
C PRO A 83 27.51 -7.08 18.83
N SER A 84 27.93 -6.13 19.66
CA SER A 84 28.56 -4.86 19.25
C SER A 84 29.98 -5.00 18.70
N SER A 85 30.33 -6.14 18.12
CA SER A 85 31.67 -6.47 17.67
C SER A 85 31.72 -6.33 16.17
N ASP A 86 32.03 -5.12 15.71
CA ASP A 86 32.31 -4.82 14.30
C ASP A 86 33.80 -5.19 14.02
N PRO A 87 34.10 -6.34 13.40
CA PRO A 87 35.47 -6.80 13.19
C PRO A 87 36.28 -5.88 12.25
N LEU A 88 35.62 -4.97 11.51
CA LEU A 88 36.29 -3.96 10.70
C LEU A 88 36.93 -2.85 11.54
N LYS A 89 36.44 -2.58 12.76
CA LYS A 89 37.04 -1.55 13.63
C LYS A 89 38.31 -2.02 14.33
N ASP A 90 38.39 -3.31 14.68
CA ASP A 90 39.56 -3.86 15.37
C ASP A 90 40.74 -4.18 14.43
N GLY A 91 40.48 -4.45 13.14
CA GLY A 91 41.53 -4.76 12.17
C GLY A 91 42.18 -3.56 11.47
N LEU A 92 41.45 -2.46 11.26
CA LEU A 92 41.89 -1.39 10.34
C LEU A 92 42.79 -0.31 10.97
N ARG A 93 42.92 -0.25 12.31
CA ARG A 93 43.71 0.80 12.97
C ARG A 93 45.21 0.51 13.14
N LYS A 94 45.67 -0.74 12.95
CA LYS A 94 47.10 -1.07 13.12
C LYS A 94 47.98 -0.80 11.89
N GLY A 95 47.39 -0.63 10.70
CA GLY A 95 48.16 -0.45 9.45
C GLY A 95 48.31 0.99 8.96
N PHE A 96 47.42 1.91 9.34
CA PHE A 96 47.28 3.20 8.63
C PHE A 96 48.25 4.31 9.07
N TRP A 97 48.97 4.14 10.19
CA TRP A 97 49.93 5.15 10.69
C TRP A 97 51.39 4.87 10.30
N ALA A 98 51.69 3.75 9.65
CA ALA A 98 53.08 3.39 9.29
C ALA A 98 53.58 4.02 7.97
N HIS A 99 52.75 4.77 7.25
CA HIS A 99 53.03 5.21 5.86
C HIS A 99 53.03 6.73 5.66
N ARG A 100 53.37 7.51 6.68
CA ARG A 100 53.47 8.98 6.54
C ARG A 100 54.72 9.58 7.17
N HIS A 101 55.89 9.00 6.92
CA HIS A 101 57.17 9.70 7.00
C HIS A 101 58.16 9.01 6.06
N ILE A 102 58.48 9.63 4.93
CA ILE A 102 59.77 9.67 4.20
C ILE A 102 59.45 10.29 2.82
N HIS A 103 59.66 11.60 2.67
CA HIS A 103 60.71 12.12 1.78
C HIS A 103 60.81 13.64 1.91
N ARG A 104 61.96 14.04 2.46
CA ARG A 104 62.56 15.36 2.39
C ARG A 104 63.64 15.24 1.31
N ASN A 105 63.57 16.07 0.28
CA ASN A 105 64.71 16.66 -0.44
C ASN A 105 64.20 17.78 -1.33
#